data_AF-A0A504UWQ1-F1
#
_entry.id   AF-A0A504UWQ1-F1
#
_cell.length_a   1.000
_cell.length_b   1.000
_cell.length_c   1.000
_cell.angle_alpha   90.00
_cell.angle_beta   90.00
_cell.angle_gamma   90.00
#
_symmetry.space_group_name_H-M   'P 1'
#
loop_
_entity.id
_entity.type
_entity.pdbx_description
1 polymer ?
#
loop_
_entity_poly.entity_id
_entity_poly.type
_entity_poly.pdbx_seq_one_letter_code
_entity_poly.pdbx_strand_id
1 'polypeptide(L)'
;MRLNWSNGVPVLTADLREAKQGIASGIVVLALVLAGCSPADMGLLQPVPAVDAQARQLSMLAVTTRKPETDKKGFLFGHERDSAVHVVRLTMSMPKVRKAGTLPVSARDPDPKTEITLVTATPLTYAAFKAEAASPVDPAQKTTRAMIFTHGFNTRFDQAAVRYAQIIEDTHFDGRPILFSWPSEGSPTGYGYDKDSANYSRDALQQLIDGLAEEKSLERIDIFAHSMGTWLTMETLRQMALSKDKAALDRIGTIILAAPDIDFDVFRTQVSQLGPLAGRIKVYVSADDRALQLSRRLFGGKIRAGETTDLAQFRALGIEAYDISQVKGGFGKNHGKAFGDGQTIAGIGRTLSNRPGPITTGLQTLVVAVPRLDDALLAATDQSRF
;
A
#
# COMPACT_ATOMS: atom_id res chain seq x y z
N MET A 1 -42.67 14.31 67.36
CA MET A 1 -41.92 15.23 68.24
C MET A 1 -40.45 15.00 67.95
N ARG A 2 -39.73 16.02 67.44
CA ARG A 2 -38.30 15.95 67.08
C ARG A 2 -37.46 15.71 68.33
N LEU A 3 -36.33 15.01 68.22
CA LEU A 3 -35.02 15.43 68.76
C LEU A 3 -33.87 14.51 68.32
N ASN A 4 -32.87 15.17 67.71
CA ASN A 4 -31.46 14.90 67.45
C ASN A 4 -30.86 13.48 67.58
N TRP A 5 -30.18 13.07 66.51
CA TRP A 5 -29.08 12.10 66.52
C TRP A 5 -27.74 12.86 66.44
N SER A 6 -26.87 12.62 67.41
CA SER A 6 -25.48 13.07 67.44
C SER A 6 -24.54 11.91 67.12
N ASN A 7 -23.54 12.22 66.29
CA ASN A 7 -22.47 11.35 65.82
C ASN A 7 -21.59 10.78 66.96
N GLY A 8 -21.14 9.53 66.82
CA GLY A 8 -20.06 8.95 67.61
C GLY A 8 -19.97 7.43 67.46
N VAL A 9 -19.14 6.93 66.55
CA VAL A 9 -18.78 5.51 66.43
C VAL A 9 -17.53 5.24 67.27
N PRO A 10 -17.47 4.18 68.10
CA PRO A 10 -16.29 3.85 68.89
C PRO A 10 -15.23 3.11 68.06
N VAL A 11 -13.98 3.48 68.33
CA VAL A 11 -12.75 2.86 67.82
C VAL A 11 -12.40 1.65 68.69
N LEU A 12 -12.15 0.50 68.07
CA LEU A 12 -11.40 -0.60 68.69
C LEU A 12 -10.19 -0.93 67.80
N THR A 13 -9.03 -0.82 68.41
CA THR A 13 -7.69 -1.07 67.87
C THR A 13 -7.42 -2.56 67.75
N ALA A 14 -6.93 -3.00 66.59
CA ALA A 14 -6.22 -4.26 66.42
C ALA A 14 -4.85 -3.98 65.77
N ASP A 15 -3.82 -4.40 66.49
CA ASP A 15 -2.41 -4.29 66.20
C ASP A 15 -2.03 -5.33 65.12
N LEU A 16 -1.46 -4.90 64.00
CA LEU A 16 -0.79 -5.77 63.02
C LEU A 16 0.45 -5.05 62.48
N ARG A 17 1.57 -5.27 63.16
CA ARG A 17 2.90 -5.17 62.55
C ARG A 17 3.19 -6.47 61.81
N GLU A 18 3.85 -6.32 60.66
CA GLU A 18 4.42 -7.35 59.78
C GLU A 18 3.54 -7.88 58.63
N ALA A 19 3.40 -7.06 57.59
CA ALA A 19 3.67 -7.48 56.20
C ALA A 19 3.87 -6.22 55.34
N LYS A 20 5.13 -5.75 55.26
CA LYS A 20 5.54 -4.71 54.30
C LYS A 20 5.58 -5.32 52.90
N GLN A 21 4.49 -5.25 52.14
CA GLN A 21 4.51 -5.28 50.66
C GLN A 21 3.41 -4.37 50.13
N GLY A 22 3.74 -3.09 49.97
CA GLY A 22 2.89 -2.08 49.36
C GLY A 22 2.85 -2.23 47.85
N ILE A 23 1.63 -2.41 47.34
CA ILE A 23 1.05 -1.88 46.10
C ILE A 23 2.01 -0.98 45.30
N ALA A 24 2.71 -1.55 44.33
CA ALA A 24 3.24 -0.89 43.13
C ALA A 24 3.96 -1.92 42.25
N SER A 25 3.25 -2.55 41.31
CA SER A 25 3.81 -3.22 40.11
C SER A 25 2.59 -3.68 39.29
N GLY A 26 2.18 -3.03 38.21
CA GLY A 26 3.02 -2.60 37.10
C GLY A 26 2.79 -3.61 35.97
N ILE A 27 1.93 -3.24 35.03
CA ILE A 27 1.53 -3.99 33.84
C ILE A 27 2.79 -4.59 33.18
N VAL A 28 2.92 -5.92 33.18
CA VAL A 28 3.94 -6.61 32.37
C VAL A 28 3.45 -6.63 30.93
N VAL A 29 3.80 -5.58 30.19
CA VAL A 29 3.83 -5.59 28.72
C VAL A 29 4.98 -6.51 28.32
N LEU A 30 4.67 -7.74 27.90
CA LEU A 30 5.67 -8.61 27.30
C LEU A 30 5.89 -8.18 25.85
N ALA A 31 6.78 -7.20 25.67
CA ALA A 31 7.36 -6.82 24.40
C ALA A 31 8.35 -7.90 23.95
N LEU A 32 7.92 -8.78 23.06
CA LEU A 32 8.80 -9.67 22.30
C LEU A 32 8.31 -9.74 20.86
N VAL A 33 8.66 -8.72 20.09
CA VAL A 33 8.92 -8.89 18.66
C VAL A 33 10.32 -8.35 18.43
N LEU A 34 11.24 -9.23 18.03
CA LEU A 34 12.56 -8.88 17.52
C LEU A 34 12.38 -7.99 16.30
N ALA A 35 12.28 -6.69 16.55
CA ALA A 35 12.66 -5.67 15.59
C ALA A 35 14.18 -5.73 15.51
N GLY A 36 14.73 -5.98 14.33
CA GLY A 36 16.02 -5.40 14.01
C GLY A 36 15.83 -3.89 14.16
N CYS A 37 16.27 -3.33 15.29
CA CYS A 37 16.29 -1.90 15.51
C CYS A 37 17.29 -1.32 14.51
N SER A 38 16.80 -0.92 13.34
CA SER A 38 17.44 0.19 12.65
C SER A 38 17.38 1.35 13.62
N PRO A 39 18.52 1.94 14.03
CA PRO A 39 18.46 3.12 14.86
C PRO A 39 17.67 4.19 14.08
N ALA A 40 16.82 4.93 14.79
CA ALA A 40 15.81 5.81 14.20
C ALA A 40 16.40 6.94 13.33
N ASP A 41 17.73 7.09 13.33
CA ASP A 41 18.53 8.09 12.62
C ASP A 41 19.13 7.58 11.30
N MET A 42 19.02 6.29 10.96
CA MET A 42 19.58 5.73 9.73
C MET A 42 18.52 5.12 8.80
N GLY A 43 18.53 5.56 7.55
CA GLY A 43 17.69 5.03 6.47
C GLY A 43 18.42 3.99 5.61
N LEU A 44 17.64 3.25 4.82
CA LEU A 44 18.12 2.13 4.00
C LEU A 44 18.77 2.55 2.67
N LEU A 45 18.67 3.83 2.27
CA LEU A 45 19.13 4.32 0.98
C LEU A 45 20.48 5.04 1.09
N GLN A 46 21.42 4.41 1.78
CA GLN A 46 22.82 4.86 1.77
C GLN A 46 23.48 4.37 0.48
N PRO A 47 24.06 5.26 -0.37
CA PRO A 47 24.73 4.82 -1.58
C PRO A 47 25.92 3.93 -1.25
N VAL A 48 25.92 2.71 -1.79
CA VAL A 48 27.05 1.77 -1.76
C VAL A 48 27.37 1.40 -3.22
N PRO A 49 28.62 1.59 -3.68
CA PRO A 49 29.01 1.15 -5.01
C PRO A 49 28.67 -0.33 -5.23
N ALA A 50 28.23 -0.69 -6.43
CA ALA A 50 28.15 -2.10 -6.81
C ALA A 50 29.58 -2.63 -6.90
N VAL A 51 30.07 -3.27 -5.84
CA VAL A 51 31.49 -3.65 -5.69
C VAL A 51 31.88 -4.89 -6.52
N ASP A 52 30.91 -5.52 -7.19
CA ASP A 52 31.11 -6.77 -7.92
C ASP A 52 30.40 -6.73 -9.28
N ALA A 53 31.09 -7.17 -10.35
CA ALA A 53 30.52 -7.40 -11.68
C ALA A 53 29.39 -8.44 -11.68
N GLN A 54 29.18 -9.17 -10.56
CA GLN A 54 28.13 -10.16 -10.38
C GLN A 54 26.81 -9.64 -9.79
N ALA A 55 26.77 -8.42 -9.24
CA ALA A 55 25.52 -7.87 -8.70
C ALA A 55 24.62 -7.37 -9.84
N ARG A 56 23.36 -7.82 -9.86
CA ARG A 56 22.39 -7.34 -10.86
C ARG A 56 21.96 -5.93 -10.47
N GLN A 57 22.06 -4.98 -11.39
CA GLN A 57 21.52 -3.65 -11.19
C GLN A 57 20.06 -3.59 -11.66
N LEU A 58 19.21 -3.03 -10.82
CA LEU A 58 17.81 -2.73 -11.12
C LEU A 58 17.62 -1.22 -11.10
N SER A 59 17.28 -0.64 -12.24
CA SER A 59 16.89 0.77 -12.34
C SER A 59 15.38 0.92 -12.19
N MET A 60 14.94 1.79 -11.30
CA MET A 60 13.53 2.14 -11.10
C MET A 60 13.36 3.65 -10.98
N LEU A 61 12.19 4.13 -11.41
CA LEU A 61 11.79 5.51 -11.22
C LEU A 61 10.98 5.61 -9.93
N ALA A 62 11.08 6.71 -9.22
CA ALA A 62 10.20 7.03 -8.11
C ALA A 62 9.62 8.43 -8.27
N VAL A 63 8.34 8.55 -7.95
CA VAL A 63 7.56 9.79 -7.94
C VAL A 63 7.02 9.97 -6.52
N THR A 64 7.19 11.14 -5.92
CA THR A 64 6.80 11.35 -4.53
C THR A 64 6.31 12.76 -4.25
N THR A 65 5.33 12.88 -3.36
CA THR A 65 4.85 14.14 -2.78
C THR A 65 5.38 14.33 -1.35
N ARG A 66 6.50 13.68 -1.03
CA ARG A 66 7.20 13.83 0.24
C ARG A 66 8.19 14.97 0.14
N LYS A 67 8.39 15.67 1.24
CA LYS A 67 9.46 16.66 1.37
C LYS A 67 10.83 15.97 1.34
N PRO A 68 11.82 16.50 0.59
CA PRO A 68 13.19 15.98 0.61
C PRO A 68 13.77 15.98 2.02
N GLU A 69 14.52 14.94 2.36
CA GLU A 69 15.29 14.84 3.61
C GLU A 69 16.77 14.88 3.24
N THR A 70 17.48 15.93 3.63
CA THR A 70 18.87 16.19 3.21
C THR A 70 19.88 16.11 4.34
N ASP A 71 19.42 16.07 5.58
CA ASP A 71 20.24 16.12 6.79
C ASP A 71 20.43 14.74 7.46
N LYS A 72 19.65 13.72 7.07
CA LYS A 72 19.73 12.37 7.65
C LYS A 72 20.31 11.33 6.70
N LYS A 73 21.25 10.55 7.22
CA LYS A 73 21.96 9.52 6.47
C LYS A 73 21.00 8.42 6.00
N GLY A 74 21.02 8.14 4.69
CA GLY A 74 20.24 7.05 4.09
C GLY A 74 18.75 7.36 3.90
N PHE A 75 18.33 8.60 4.14
CA PHE A 75 17.00 9.09 3.77
C PHE A 75 17.14 10.04 2.58
N LEU A 76 16.24 9.89 1.60
CA LEU A 76 16.13 10.83 0.47
C LEU A 76 14.91 11.75 0.64
N PHE A 77 13.87 11.24 1.28
CA PHE A 77 12.60 11.93 1.52
C PHE A 77 12.08 11.58 2.91
N GLY A 78 11.51 12.58 3.57
CA GLY A 78 10.91 12.46 4.90
C GLY A 78 9.47 11.99 4.86
N HIS A 79 8.76 12.24 5.96
CA HIS A 79 7.33 11.97 6.06
C HIS A 79 6.45 13.19 5.80
N GLU A 80 6.98 14.41 5.84
CA GLU A 80 6.20 15.61 5.59
C GLU A 80 5.67 15.65 4.14
N ARG A 81 4.48 16.22 3.97
CA ARG A 81 3.91 16.53 2.65
C ARG A 81 4.70 17.68 2.02
N ASP A 82 4.90 17.60 0.72
CA ASP A 82 5.43 18.69 -0.09
C ASP A 82 4.39 19.05 -1.17
N SER A 83 4.24 20.35 -1.45
CA SER A 83 3.40 20.82 -2.55
C SER A 83 4.03 20.54 -3.91
N ALA A 84 5.33 20.29 -3.97
CA ALA A 84 6.02 19.83 -5.16
C ALA A 84 5.95 18.30 -5.31
N VAL A 85 5.87 17.85 -6.57
CA VAL A 85 6.10 16.44 -6.94
C VAL A 85 7.57 16.28 -7.31
N HIS A 86 8.24 15.33 -6.68
CA HIS A 86 9.64 15.01 -6.94
C HIS A 86 9.76 13.72 -7.73
N VAL A 87 10.67 13.70 -8.71
CA VAL A 87 10.99 12.52 -9.51
C VAL A 87 12.47 12.17 -9.39
N VAL A 88 12.76 10.89 -9.15
CA VAL A 88 14.14 10.40 -8.93
C VAL A 88 14.31 9.03 -9.59
N ARG A 89 15.46 8.82 -10.23
CA ARG A 89 15.91 7.49 -10.65
C ARG A 89 16.69 6.84 -9.52
N LEU A 90 16.33 5.63 -9.15
CA LEU A 90 17.02 4.81 -8.17
C LEU A 90 17.66 3.62 -8.90
N THR A 91 18.97 3.48 -8.78
CA THR A 91 19.69 2.27 -9.22
C THR A 91 19.97 1.43 -7.99
N MET A 92 19.36 0.26 -7.92
CA MET A 92 19.49 -0.68 -6.81
C MET A 92 20.43 -1.83 -7.17
N SER A 93 21.26 -2.26 -6.24
CA SER A 93 22.04 -3.49 -6.33
C SER A 93 21.19 -4.63 -5.77
N MET A 94 21.04 -5.71 -6.53
CA MET A 94 20.31 -6.90 -6.12
C MET A 94 21.31 -8.05 -5.82
N PRO A 95 21.21 -8.69 -4.64
CA PRO A 95 22.09 -9.80 -4.29
C PRO A 95 21.76 -11.02 -5.16
N LYS A 96 22.80 -11.66 -5.71
CA LYS A 96 22.67 -12.77 -6.66
C LYS A 96 21.95 -13.99 -6.09
N VAL A 97 22.21 -14.29 -4.82
CA VAL A 97 21.60 -15.41 -4.11
C VAL A 97 20.67 -14.85 -3.05
N ARG A 98 19.40 -14.71 -3.41
CA ARG A 98 18.33 -14.33 -2.49
C ARG A 98 17.14 -15.27 -2.68
N LYS A 99 16.57 -15.72 -1.57
CA LYS A 99 15.31 -16.47 -1.59
C LYS A 99 14.16 -15.52 -1.92
N ALA A 100 13.37 -15.85 -2.94
CA ALA A 100 12.19 -15.06 -3.28
C ALA A 100 11.24 -14.87 -2.07
N GLY A 101 10.69 -13.66 -1.94
CA GLY A 101 9.89 -13.21 -0.81
C GLY A 101 10.68 -12.71 0.41
N THR A 102 12.02 -12.82 0.42
CA THR A 102 12.84 -12.21 1.48
C THR A 102 13.27 -10.79 1.10
N LEU A 103 13.43 -9.93 2.12
CA LEU A 103 13.89 -8.55 1.99
C LEU A 103 15.13 -8.33 2.88
N PRO A 104 16.31 -8.82 2.47
CA PRO A 104 17.56 -8.60 3.20
C PRO A 104 18.02 -7.14 3.01
N VAL A 105 18.11 -6.40 4.10
CA VAL A 105 18.53 -4.99 4.14
C VAL A 105 19.18 -4.67 5.48
N SER A 106 20.20 -3.81 5.46
CA SER A 106 20.83 -3.23 6.66
C SER A 106 20.99 -1.72 6.48
N ALA A 107 20.49 -0.94 7.44
CA ALA A 107 20.72 0.49 7.48
C ALA A 107 22.12 0.83 8.03
N ARG A 108 22.67 -0.01 8.91
CA ARG A 108 23.91 0.29 9.63
C ARG A 108 25.15 -0.10 8.86
N ASP A 109 25.11 -1.26 8.23
CA ASP A 109 26.22 -1.85 7.49
C ASP A 109 25.68 -2.51 6.21
N PRO A 110 25.31 -1.71 5.20
CA PRO A 110 24.74 -2.22 3.94
C PRO A 110 25.78 -2.99 3.11
N ASP A 111 25.48 -4.25 2.78
CA ASP A 111 26.34 -5.10 1.95
C ASP A 111 25.66 -5.51 0.63
N PRO A 112 26.07 -4.99 -0.55
CA PRO A 112 25.46 -5.32 -1.84
C PRO A 112 25.59 -6.79 -2.25
N LYS A 113 26.44 -7.59 -1.60
CA LYS A 113 26.58 -9.03 -1.88
C LYS A 113 25.44 -9.84 -1.29
N THR A 114 24.91 -9.42 -0.15
CA THR A 114 23.94 -10.16 0.63
C THR A 114 22.58 -9.44 0.75
N GLU A 115 22.55 -8.15 0.43
CA GLU A 115 21.41 -7.27 0.66
C GLU A 115 21.05 -6.43 -0.55
N ILE A 116 19.81 -5.92 -0.54
CA ILE A 116 19.37 -4.91 -1.50
C ILE A 116 19.88 -3.56 -1.04
N THR A 117 20.72 -2.91 -1.84
CA THR A 117 21.33 -1.62 -1.50
C THR A 117 21.13 -0.59 -2.60
N LEU A 118 21.18 0.70 -2.24
CA LEU A 118 21.18 1.79 -3.22
C LEU A 118 22.58 1.92 -3.83
N VAL A 119 22.67 1.97 -5.15
CA VAL A 119 23.90 2.35 -5.87
C VAL A 119 23.91 3.84 -6.13
N THR A 120 22.86 4.36 -6.75
CA THR A 120 22.71 5.80 -7.06
C THR A 120 21.26 6.25 -6.96
N ALA A 121 21.09 7.51 -6.55
CA ALA A 121 19.84 8.24 -6.64
C ALA A 121 20.07 9.52 -7.46
N THR A 122 19.35 9.68 -8.57
CA THR A 122 19.52 10.82 -9.48
C THR A 122 18.20 11.55 -9.65
N PRO A 123 18.06 12.78 -9.14
CA PRO A 123 16.89 13.61 -9.41
C PRO A 123 16.71 13.82 -10.92
N LEU A 124 15.47 13.79 -11.39
CA LEU A 124 15.15 13.99 -12.81
C LEU A 124 14.30 15.24 -13.00
N THR A 125 14.32 15.79 -14.21
CA THR A 125 13.24 16.69 -14.65
C THR A 125 12.02 15.85 -15.04
N TYR A 126 10.83 16.45 -15.06
CA TYR A 126 9.62 15.74 -15.52
C TYR A 126 9.76 15.23 -16.96
N ALA A 127 10.37 16.02 -17.85
CA ALA A 127 10.63 15.60 -19.23
C ALA A 127 11.56 14.37 -19.32
N ALA A 128 12.64 14.36 -18.52
CA ALA A 128 13.55 13.21 -18.46
C ALA A 128 12.86 11.98 -17.87
N PHE A 129 12.02 12.16 -16.84
CA PHE A 129 11.21 11.11 -16.27
C PHE A 129 10.27 10.49 -17.32
N LYS A 130 9.50 11.30 -18.07
CA LYS A 130 8.57 10.78 -19.08
C LYS A 130 9.30 10.01 -20.19
N ALA A 131 10.37 10.58 -20.72
CA ALA A 131 11.18 9.94 -21.76
C ALA A 131 11.73 8.58 -21.30
N GLU A 132 12.25 8.52 -20.07
CA GLU A 132 12.75 7.27 -19.50
C GLU A 132 11.62 6.29 -19.19
N ALA A 133 10.49 6.76 -18.68
CA ALA A 133 9.35 5.92 -18.33
C ALA A 133 8.79 5.16 -19.55
N ALA A 134 8.81 5.83 -20.70
CA ALA A 134 8.34 5.31 -21.97
C ALA A 134 9.41 4.54 -22.77
N SER A 135 10.65 4.50 -22.28
CA SER A 135 11.77 3.80 -22.93
C SER A 135 11.83 2.32 -22.53
N PRO A 136 11.91 1.38 -23.50
CA PRO A 136 12.14 -0.03 -23.23
C PRO A 136 13.34 -0.28 -22.33
N VAL A 137 13.16 -1.18 -21.36
CA VAL A 137 14.25 -1.63 -20.48
C VAL A 137 15.20 -2.55 -21.25
N ASP A 138 14.64 -3.44 -22.08
CA ASP A 138 15.39 -4.20 -23.08
C ASP A 138 15.43 -3.42 -24.41
N PRO A 139 16.60 -2.98 -24.89
CA PRO A 139 16.75 -2.27 -26.16
C PRO A 139 16.27 -3.06 -27.39
N ALA A 140 16.12 -4.38 -27.29
CA ALA A 140 15.57 -5.22 -28.36
C ALA A 140 14.05 -5.03 -28.53
N GLN A 141 13.35 -4.50 -27.51
CA GLN A 141 11.90 -4.26 -27.55
C GLN A 141 11.61 -2.87 -28.15
N LYS A 142 10.54 -2.77 -28.95
CA LYS A 142 10.10 -1.49 -29.56
C LYS A 142 9.23 -0.65 -28.63
N THR A 143 8.64 -1.29 -27.64
CA THR A 143 7.62 -0.76 -26.75
C THR A 143 7.85 -1.30 -25.35
N THR A 144 7.25 -0.67 -24.35
CA THR A 144 7.37 -1.09 -22.95
C THR A 144 6.03 -1.00 -22.23
N ARG A 145 5.97 -1.59 -21.04
CA ARG A 145 4.88 -1.41 -20.09
C ARG A 145 5.44 -0.82 -18.81
N ALA A 146 4.65 -0.06 -18.07
CA ALA A 146 5.03 0.44 -16.76
C ALA A 146 4.27 -0.32 -15.68
N MET A 147 4.89 -0.48 -14.52
CA MET A 147 4.19 -0.83 -13.29
C MET A 147 4.31 0.32 -12.31
N ILE A 148 3.19 0.81 -11.83
CA ILE A 148 3.14 1.74 -10.70
C ILE A 148 2.93 0.93 -9.42
N PHE A 149 3.83 1.05 -8.45
CA PHE A 149 3.63 0.49 -7.12
C PHE A 149 3.29 1.56 -6.08
N THR A 150 2.21 1.35 -5.33
CA THR A 150 1.81 2.22 -4.21
C THR A 150 1.91 1.45 -2.89
N HIS A 151 2.75 1.96 -1.97
CA HIS A 151 2.98 1.33 -0.68
C HIS A 151 1.81 1.56 0.30
N GLY A 152 1.82 0.80 1.40
CA GLY A 152 0.81 0.87 2.47
C GLY A 152 1.13 1.87 3.59
N PHE A 153 0.34 1.77 4.65
CA PHE A 153 0.48 2.48 5.92
C PHE A 153 1.85 2.24 6.59
N ASN A 154 2.30 3.17 7.43
CA ASN A 154 3.51 3.00 8.26
C ASN A 154 4.73 2.60 7.43
N THR A 155 4.93 3.28 6.30
CA THR A 155 6.00 2.97 5.36
C THR A 155 6.75 4.22 4.97
N ARG A 156 8.05 4.28 5.29
CA ARG A 156 8.94 5.36 4.86
C ARG A 156 9.35 5.20 3.39
N PHE A 157 9.89 6.25 2.78
CA PHE A 157 10.35 6.22 1.39
C PHE A 157 11.40 5.14 1.14
N ASP A 158 12.41 5.03 2.02
CA ASP A 158 13.50 4.06 1.92
C ASP A 158 13.00 2.61 1.98
N GLN A 159 12.04 2.34 2.86
CA GLN A 159 11.38 1.04 3.00
C GLN A 159 10.53 0.70 1.76
N ALA A 160 9.80 1.66 1.21
CA ALA A 160 9.03 1.47 -0.02
C ALA A 160 9.93 1.17 -1.22
N ALA A 161 11.06 1.87 -1.34
CA ALA A 161 12.03 1.66 -2.42
C ALA A 161 12.63 0.25 -2.41
N VAL A 162 13.19 -0.21 -1.28
CA VAL A 162 13.77 -1.56 -1.20
C VAL A 162 12.71 -2.64 -1.37
N ARG A 163 11.49 -2.41 -0.85
CA ARG A 163 10.36 -3.33 -1.03
C ARG A 163 10.00 -3.43 -2.51
N TYR A 164 9.95 -2.32 -3.23
CA TYR A 164 9.60 -2.35 -4.63
C TYR A 164 10.68 -3.02 -5.49
N ALA A 165 11.96 -2.79 -5.19
CA ALA A 165 13.05 -3.52 -5.83
C ALA A 165 12.90 -5.05 -5.65
N GLN A 166 12.54 -5.49 -4.43
CA GLN A 166 12.23 -6.90 -4.16
C GLN A 166 11.03 -7.40 -4.98
N ILE A 167 9.96 -6.60 -5.08
CA ILE A 167 8.77 -6.96 -5.85
C ILE A 167 9.11 -7.19 -7.33
N ILE A 168 9.87 -6.27 -7.93
CA ILE A 168 10.22 -6.37 -9.35
C ILE A 168 11.10 -7.59 -9.62
N GLU A 169 12.08 -7.85 -8.76
CA GLU A 169 12.92 -9.05 -8.86
C GLU A 169 12.06 -10.33 -8.77
N ASP A 170 11.20 -10.42 -7.76
CA ASP A 170 10.46 -11.64 -7.46
C ASP A 170 9.24 -11.88 -8.36
N THR A 171 8.73 -10.84 -9.01
CA THR A 171 7.68 -10.96 -10.04
C THR A 171 8.26 -11.19 -11.44
N HIS A 172 9.58 -11.02 -11.61
CA HIS A 172 10.25 -10.97 -12.91
C HIS A 172 9.60 -9.97 -13.87
N PHE A 173 9.16 -8.82 -13.35
CA PHE A 173 8.60 -7.78 -14.20
C PHE A 173 9.68 -7.19 -15.11
N ASP A 174 9.40 -7.22 -16.41
CA ASP A 174 10.33 -6.88 -17.49
C ASP A 174 10.09 -5.48 -18.09
N GLY A 175 9.06 -4.78 -17.62
CA GLY A 175 8.77 -3.41 -18.00
C GLY A 175 9.49 -2.38 -17.12
N ARG A 176 9.03 -1.12 -17.19
CA ARG A 176 9.53 -0.01 -16.39
C ARG A 176 8.92 0.01 -14.98
N PRO A 177 9.71 -0.18 -13.90
CA PRO A 177 9.20 -0.04 -12.55
C PRO A 177 9.15 1.43 -12.11
N ILE A 178 7.97 1.87 -11.66
CA ILE A 178 7.71 3.20 -11.11
C ILE A 178 7.14 3.07 -9.69
N LEU A 179 7.86 3.56 -8.68
CA LEU A 179 7.37 3.68 -7.31
C LEU A 179 6.60 5.00 -7.17
N PHE A 180 5.34 4.95 -6.73
CA PHE A 180 4.64 6.13 -6.25
C PHE A 180 4.62 6.14 -4.72
N SER A 181 5.38 7.07 -4.12
CA SER A 181 5.57 7.15 -2.67
C SER A 181 4.85 8.37 -2.10
N TRP A 182 3.80 8.13 -1.31
CA TRP A 182 3.00 9.17 -0.65
C TRP A 182 3.49 9.37 0.80
N PRO A 183 3.25 10.52 1.45
CA PRO A 183 3.91 10.91 2.71
C PRO A 183 3.31 10.21 3.92
N SER A 184 3.56 8.91 4.04
CA SER A 184 3.32 8.15 5.27
C SER A 184 4.34 8.55 6.33
N GLU A 185 3.87 8.68 7.57
CA GLU A 185 4.63 8.95 8.79
C GLU A 185 5.69 7.90 9.07
N GLY A 186 5.46 6.65 8.62
CA GLY A 186 6.32 5.54 8.99
C GLY A 186 6.22 5.20 10.49
N SER A 187 5.06 5.50 11.09
CA SER A 187 4.74 5.16 12.48
C SER A 187 3.41 4.40 12.61
N PRO A 188 3.31 3.35 13.46
CA PRO A 188 2.05 2.65 13.76
C PRO A 188 0.97 3.53 14.40
N THR A 189 1.35 4.65 15.04
CA THR A 189 0.39 5.60 15.63
C THR A 189 -0.12 6.63 14.64
N GLY A 190 0.49 6.72 13.45
CA GLY A 190 0.26 7.75 12.45
C GLY A 190 -0.94 7.52 11.54
N TYR A 191 -1.87 6.62 11.87
CA TYR A 191 -2.91 6.18 10.92
C TYR A 191 -3.73 7.34 10.36
N GLY A 192 -4.18 8.28 11.20
CA GLY A 192 -4.95 9.43 10.74
C GLY A 192 -4.16 10.33 9.80
N TYR A 193 -2.91 10.62 10.15
CA TYR A 193 -1.99 11.37 9.30
C TYR A 193 -1.79 10.68 7.95
N ASP A 194 -1.52 9.38 7.97
CA ASP A 194 -1.30 8.56 6.78
C ASP A 194 -2.53 8.54 5.87
N LYS A 195 -3.74 8.43 6.45
CA LYS A 195 -4.98 8.45 5.71
C LYS A 195 -5.20 9.77 4.97
N ASP A 196 -4.93 10.88 5.64
CA ASP A 196 -5.02 12.22 5.05
C ASP A 196 -3.90 12.46 4.02
N SER A 197 -2.71 11.93 4.27
CA SER A 197 -1.56 12.01 3.36
C SER A 197 -1.78 11.19 2.09
N ALA A 198 -2.38 10.00 2.20
CA ALA A 198 -2.81 9.22 1.06
C ALA A 198 -3.85 10.01 0.24
N ASN A 199 -4.85 10.61 0.88
CA ASN A 199 -5.82 11.46 0.20
C ASN A 199 -5.19 12.71 -0.44
N TYR A 200 -4.19 13.30 0.20
CA TYR A 200 -3.44 14.44 -0.33
C TYR A 200 -2.73 14.09 -1.65
N SER A 201 -2.19 12.87 -1.77
CA SER A 201 -1.42 12.44 -2.94
C SER A 201 -2.26 11.95 -4.14
N ARG A 202 -3.60 11.95 -4.06
CA ARG A 202 -4.49 11.43 -5.12
C ARG A 202 -4.28 12.11 -6.46
N ASP A 203 -4.16 13.44 -6.44
CA ASP A 203 -4.03 14.25 -7.64
C ASP A 203 -2.66 14.05 -8.29
N ALA A 204 -1.61 13.87 -7.50
CA ALA A 204 -0.28 13.56 -8.01
C ALA A 204 -0.22 12.15 -8.64
N LEU A 205 -0.92 11.17 -8.06
CA LEU A 205 -1.04 9.85 -8.67
C LEU A 205 -1.83 9.91 -9.98
N GLN A 206 -2.91 10.69 -10.04
CA GLN A 206 -3.64 10.92 -11.28
C GLN A 206 -2.72 11.55 -12.35
N GLN A 207 -2.01 12.63 -12.02
CA GLN A 207 -1.10 13.31 -12.94
C GLN A 207 -0.01 12.37 -13.48
N LEU A 208 0.49 11.47 -12.62
CA LEU A 208 1.41 10.42 -13.05
C LEU A 208 0.76 9.49 -14.10
N ILE A 209 -0.45 8.99 -13.84
CA ILE A 209 -1.15 8.09 -14.77
C ILE A 209 -1.46 8.80 -16.08
N ASP A 210 -1.97 10.04 -16.02
CA ASP A 210 -2.28 10.86 -17.19
C ASP A 210 -1.01 11.11 -18.03
N GLY A 211 0.09 11.52 -17.39
CA GLY A 211 1.35 11.78 -18.08
C GLY A 211 1.98 10.55 -18.72
N LEU A 212 1.81 9.36 -18.12
CA LEU A 212 2.23 8.09 -18.71
C LEU A 212 1.32 7.67 -19.86
N ALA A 213 0.02 7.94 -19.76
CA ALA A 213 -0.96 7.57 -20.78
C ALA A 213 -0.75 8.32 -22.12
N GLU A 214 -0.18 9.51 -22.07
CA GLU A 214 0.21 10.30 -23.25
C GLU A 214 1.37 9.67 -24.06
N GLU A 215 2.18 8.82 -23.44
CA GLU A 215 3.39 8.29 -24.06
C GLU A 215 3.09 7.09 -24.96
N LYS A 216 3.24 7.29 -26.28
CA LYS A 216 2.85 6.28 -27.29
C LYS A 216 3.65 4.99 -27.24
N SER A 217 4.92 5.04 -26.82
CA SER A 217 5.78 3.85 -26.68
C SER A 217 5.50 3.06 -25.39
N LEU A 218 4.67 3.59 -24.50
CA LEU A 218 4.22 2.90 -23.29
C LEU A 218 2.88 2.21 -23.55
N GLU A 219 2.88 0.94 -23.90
CA GLU A 219 1.66 0.20 -24.30
C GLU A 219 0.58 0.13 -23.22
N ARG A 220 1.00 0.05 -21.95
CA ARG A 220 0.13 -0.27 -20.83
C ARG A 220 0.73 0.16 -19.50
N ILE A 221 -0.14 0.55 -18.56
CA ILE A 221 0.21 0.91 -17.18
C ILE A 221 -0.43 -0.11 -16.24
N ASP A 222 0.35 -1.06 -15.73
CA ASP A 222 -0.08 -1.95 -14.65
C ASP A 222 0.03 -1.21 -13.30
N ILE A 223 -0.85 -1.52 -12.34
CA ILE A 223 -0.82 -0.91 -11.01
C ILE A 223 -0.77 -2.01 -9.96
N PHE A 224 0.15 -1.92 -9.00
CA PHE A 224 0.23 -2.80 -7.85
C PHE A 224 0.16 -1.96 -6.57
N ALA A 225 -0.96 -2.05 -5.86
CA ALA A 225 -1.18 -1.35 -4.61
C ALA A 225 -1.22 -2.32 -3.41
N HIS A 226 -0.70 -1.89 -2.26
CA HIS A 226 -0.70 -2.66 -1.02
C HIS A 226 -1.37 -1.89 0.12
N SER A 227 -2.23 -2.57 0.89
CA SER A 227 -2.82 -2.03 2.13
C SER A 227 -3.47 -0.66 1.91
N MET A 228 -3.13 0.37 2.67
CA MET A 228 -3.64 1.73 2.48
C MET A 228 -3.29 2.35 1.11
N GLY A 229 -2.26 1.84 0.42
CA GLY A 229 -1.99 2.19 -0.97
C GLY A 229 -3.13 1.80 -1.91
N THR A 230 -3.90 0.75 -1.59
CA THR A 230 -5.09 0.38 -2.38
C THR A 230 -6.19 1.42 -2.24
N TRP A 231 -6.35 2.03 -1.05
CA TRP A 231 -7.29 3.13 -0.85
C TRP A 231 -6.96 4.29 -1.78
N LEU A 232 -5.69 4.73 -1.77
CA LEU A 232 -5.21 5.80 -2.63
C LEU A 232 -5.46 5.49 -4.10
N THR A 233 -5.05 4.30 -4.56
CA THR A 233 -5.26 3.85 -5.93
C THR A 233 -6.74 3.85 -6.31
N MET A 234 -7.62 3.25 -5.50
CA MET A 234 -9.05 3.18 -5.81
C MET A 234 -9.72 4.55 -5.83
N GLU A 235 -9.32 5.47 -4.95
CA GLU A 235 -9.86 6.83 -4.96
C GLU A 235 -9.39 7.64 -6.16
N THR A 236 -8.12 7.51 -6.56
CA THR A 236 -7.60 8.12 -7.80
C THR A 236 -8.32 7.56 -9.03
N LEU A 237 -8.48 6.25 -9.16
CA LEU A 237 -9.18 5.64 -10.30
C LEU A 237 -10.66 6.04 -10.35
N ARG A 238 -11.32 6.13 -9.19
CA ARG A 238 -12.69 6.63 -9.10
C ARG A 238 -12.78 8.09 -9.55
N GLN A 239 -11.87 8.95 -9.09
CA GLN A 239 -11.80 10.35 -9.52
C GLN A 239 -11.63 10.47 -11.04
N MET A 240 -10.72 9.70 -11.63
CA MET A 240 -10.52 9.65 -13.08
C MET A 240 -11.76 9.14 -13.82
N ALA A 241 -12.44 8.12 -13.30
CA ALA A 241 -13.66 7.56 -13.91
C ALA A 241 -14.85 8.54 -13.90
N LEU A 242 -14.89 9.46 -12.94
CA LEU A 242 -15.88 10.53 -12.83
C LEU A 242 -15.49 11.78 -13.64
N SER A 243 -14.24 11.87 -14.07
CA SER A 243 -13.74 12.97 -14.91
C SER A 243 -14.31 12.91 -16.33
N LYS A 244 -14.29 14.05 -17.03
CA LYS A 244 -14.73 14.15 -18.42
C LYS A 244 -13.75 13.46 -19.38
N ASP A 245 -12.46 13.53 -19.09
CA ASP A 245 -11.43 12.85 -19.85
C ASP A 245 -11.15 11.49 -19.21
N LYS A 246 -11.34 10.44 -20.00
CA LYS A 246 -11.16 9.04 -19.60
C LYS A 246 -10.11 8.34 -20.44
N ALA A 247 -9.41 9.05 -21.34
CA ALA A 247 -8.45 8.44 -22.26
C ALA A 247 -7.32 7.71 -21.50
N ALA A 248 -6.90 8.24 -20.36
CA ALA A 248 -5.91 7.60 -19.51
C ALA A 248 -6.36 6.25 -18.94
N LEU A 249 -7.66 6.06 -18.66
CA LEU A 249 -8.19 4.80 -18.13
C LEU A 249 -8.05 3.65 -19.12
N ASP A 250 -8.10 3.93 -20.42
CA ASP A 250 -7.95 2.91 -21.47
C ASP A 250 -6.54 2.30 -21.48
N ARG A 251 -5.55 3.06 -21.00
CA ARG A 251 -4.14 2.65 -20.88
C ARG A 251 -3.84 1.79 -19.66
N ILE A 252 -4.75 1.73 -18.68
CA ILE A 252 -4.53 1.01 -17.42
C ILE A 252 -4.66 -0.49 -17.65
N GLY A 253 -3.58 -1.24 -17.48
CA GLY A 253 -3.58 -2.70 -17.57
C GLY A 253 -4.16 -3.38 -16.34
N THR A 254 -3.42 -4.34 -15.79
CA THR A 254 -3.85 -5.10 -14.62
C THR A 254 -3.70 -4.25 -13.36
N ILE A 255 -4.73 -4.24 -12.51
CA ILE A 255 -4.72 -3.56 -11.20
C ILE A 255 -4.68 -4.63 -10.12
N ILE A 256 -3.58 -4.73 -9.38
CA ILE A 256 -3.43 -5.63 -8.25
C ILE A 256 -3.65 -4.87 -6.95
N LEU A 257 -4.62 -5.32 -6.15
CA LEU A 257 -4.87 -4.81 -4.81
C LEU A 257 -4.53 -5.91 -3.80
N ALA A 258 -3.39 -5.78 -3.13
CA ALA A 258 -2.97 -6.72 -2.10
C ALA A 258 -3.38 -6.24 -0.70
N ALA A 259 -4.11 -7.10 0.02
CA ALA A 259 -4.63 -6.83 1.36
C ALA A 259 -5.30 -5.45 1.49
N PRO A 260 -6.30 -5.12 0.65
CA PRO A 260 -6.84 -3.76 0.58
C PRO A 260 -7.40 -3.27 1.90
N ASP A 261 -6.87 -2.15 2.38
CA ASP A 261 -7.34 -1.48 3.59
C ASP A 261 -8.43 -0.47 3.23
N ILE A 262 -9.58 -0.98 2.79
CA ILE A 262 -10.77 -0.21 2.40
C ILE A 262 -11.98 -0.87 3.07
N ASP A 263 -12.90 -0.08 3.61
CA ASP A 263 -14.19 -0.59 4.07
C ASP A 263 -14.89 -1.29 2.90
N PHE A 264 -15.44 -2.49 3.09
CA PHE A 264 -15.98 -3.24 1.95
C PHE A 264 -17.18 -2.55 1.27
N ASP A 265 -18.02 -1.84 2.02
CA ASP A 265 -19.13 -1.08 1.45
C ASP A 265 -18.59 0.10 0.64
N VAL A 266 -17.58 0.80 1.15
CA VAL A 266 -16.88 1.84 0.39
C VAL A 266 -16.24 1.26 -0.88
N PHE A 267 -15.57 0.12 -0.78
CA PHE A 267 -14.95 -0.55 -1.93
C PHE A 267 -15.99 -0.86 -3.01
N ARG A 268 -17.16 -1.41 -2.63
CA ARG A 268 -18.29 -1.65 -3.55
C ARG A 268 -18.73 -0.36 -4.26
N THR A 269 -18.85 0.75 -3.52
CA THR A 269 -19.24 2.04 -4.10
C THR A 269 -18.17 2.64 -5.02
N GLN A 270 -16.88 2.39 -4.74
CA GLN A 270 -15.80 2.83 -5.61
C GLN A 270 -15.81 2.04 -6.92
N VAL A 271 -15.90 0.71 -6.82
CA VAL A 271 -15.95 -0.19 -7.99
C VAL A 271 -17.14 0.12 -8.89
N SER A 272 -18.31 0.46 -8.33
CA SER A 272 -19.49 0.80 -9.14
C SER A 272 -19.29 2.04 -10.02
N GLN A 273 -18.31 2.90 -9.73
CA GLN A 273 -17.97 4.07 -10.55
C GLN A 273 -16.94 3.77 -11.64
N LEU A 274 -16.25 2.63 -11.58
CA LEU A 274 -15.15 2.31 -12.50
C LEU A 274 -15.60 1.76 -13.85
N GLY A 275 -16.87 1.36 -13.97
CA GLY A 275 -17.41 0.76 -15.19
C GLY A 275 -16.56 -0.45 -15.65
N PRO A 276 -16.17 -0.53 -16.93
CA PRO A 276 -15.39 -1.66 -17.45
C PRO A 276 -14.02 -1.88 -16.78
N LEU A 277 -13.43 -0.84 -16.17
CA LEU A 277 -12.13 -0.96 -15.52
C LEU A 277 -12.17 -1.94 -14.32
N ALA A 278 -13.33 -2.16 -13.72
CA ALA A 278 -13.51 -3.13 -12.65
C ALA A 278 -13.00 -4.54 -13.04
N GLY A 279 -13.20 -4.96 -14.30
CA GLY A 279 -12.74 -6.26 -14.80
C GLY A 279 -11.21 -6.41 -14.87
N ARG A 280 -10.46 -5.31 -14.73
CA ARG A 280 -9.00 -5.30 -14.68
C ARG A 280 -8.46 -5.45 -13.24
N ILE A 281 -9.32 -5.39 -12.23
CA ILE A 281 -8.93 -5.51 -10.81
C ILE A 281 -8.76 -6.98 -10.42
N LYS A 282 -7.65 -7.25 -9.74
CA LYS A 282 -7.28 -8.52 -9.11
C LYS A 282 -7.04 -8.26 -7.63
N VAL A 283 -7.80 -8.88 -6.74
CA VAL A 283 -7.69 -8.67 -5.30
C VAL A 283 -7.04 -9.87 -4.63
N TYR A 284 -6.09 -9.65 -3.74
CA TYR A 284 -5.50 -10.69 -2.90
C TYR A 284 -5.90 -10.42 -1.44
N VAL A 285 -6.65 -11.34 -0.84
CA VAL A 285 -7.26 -11.21 0.50
C VAL A 285 -6.70 -12.23 1.49
N SER A 286 -6.74 -11.91 2.78
CA SER A 286 -6.29 -12.82 3.85
C SER A 286 -7.15 -12.61 5.11
N ALA A 287 -7.86 -13.66 5.56
CA ALA A 287 -8.74 -13.59 6.75
C ALA A 287 -7.98 -13.33 8.06
N ASP A 288 -6.71 -13.76 8.14
CA ASP A 288 -5.85 -13.67 9.33
C ASP A 288 -4.89 -12.45 9.31
N ASP A 289 -5.22 -11.44 8.50
CA ASP A 289 -4.45 -10.20 8.44
C ASP A 289 -4.67 -9.34 9.69
N ARG A 290 -3.67 -9.38 10.58
CA ARG A 290 -3.71 -8.65 11.85
C ARG A 290 -3.71 -7.12 11.72
N ALA A 291 -3.11 -6.58 10.66
CA ALA A 291 -3.07 -5.13 10.46
C ALA A 291 -4.43 -4.62 10.01
N LEU A 292 -5.12 -5.37 9.14
CA LEU A 292 -6.49 -5.07 8.78
C LEU A 292 -7.42 -5.20 9.99
N GLN A 293 -7.24 -6.22 10.83
CA GLN A 293 -8.05 -6.36 12.05
C GLN A 293 -7.89 -5.17 13.02
N LEU A 294 -6.69 -4.58 13.06
CA LEU A 294 -6.45 -3.35 13.81
C LEU A 294 -7.14 -2.15 13.14
N SER A 295 -7.03 -2.00 11.82
CA SER A 295 -7.77 -0.98 11.05
C SER A 295 -9.29 -1.09 11.28
N ARG A 296 -9.86 -2.29 11.19
CA ARG A 296 -11.28 -2.55 11.51
C ARG A 296 -11.67 -2.05 12.90
N ARG A 297 -10.85 -2.30 13.92
CA ARG A 297 -11.12 -1.81 15.29
C ARG A 297 -11.07 -0.28 15.39
N LEU A 298 -10.16 0.36 14.67
CA LEU A 298 -10.06 1.81 14.61
C LEU A 298 -11.25 2.46 13.88
N PHE A 299 -11.85 1.77 12.90
CA PHE A 299 -12.95 2.28 12.05
C PHE A 299 -14.30 1.62 12.33
N GLY A 300 -14.63 1.42 13.61
CA GLY A 300 -16.01 1.07 14.00
C GLY A 300 -16.45 -0.36 13.67
N GLY A 301 -15.52 -1.28 13.42
CA GLY A 301 -15.79 -2.72 13.38
C GLY A 301 -16.22 -3.27 12.02
N LYS A 302 -16.21 -2.46 10.95
CA LYS A 302 -16.63 -2.90 9.61
C LYS A 302 -15.54 -3.72 8.89
N ILE A 303 -15.97 -4.77 8.19
CA ILE A 303 -15.07 -5.69 7.48
C ILE A 303 -14.31 -4.91 6.39
N ARG A 304 -12.98 -5.06 6.37
CA ARG A 304 -12.14 -4.50 5.32
C ARG A 304 -12.15 -5.41 4.10
N ALA A 305 -12.04 -4.85 2.90
CA ALA A 305 -11.98 -5.61 1.66
C ALA A 305 -10.84 -6.64 1.66
N GLY A 306 -9.71 -6.37 2.32
CA GLY A 306 -8.63 -7.34 2.42
C GLY A 306 -8.88 -8.49 3.41
N GLU A 307 -9.88 -8.37 4.30
CA GLU A 307 -10.25 -9.41 5.27
C GLU A 307 -11.32 -10.37 4.75
N THR A 308 -12.15 -9.94 3.80
CA THR A 308 -13.27 -10.76 3.32
C THR A 308 -12.77 -11.88 2.39
N THR A 309 -12.91 -13.13 2.83
CA THR A 309 -12.62 -14.33 2.02
C THR A 309 -13.83 -14.86 1.28
N ASP A 310 -14.98 -14.19 1.35
CA ASP A 310 -16.12 -14.49 0.50
C ASP A 310 -15.87 -13.97 -0.92
N LEU A 311 -15.16 -14.78 -1.71
CA LEU A 311 -14.79 -14.46 -3.09
C LEU A 311 -16.00 -14.27 -4.00
N ALA A 312 -17.20 -14.74 -3.62
CA ALA A 312 -18.41 -14.52 -4.41
C ALA A 312 -18.80 -13.04 -4.44
N GLN A 313 -18.54 -12.28 -3.37
CA GLN A 313 -18.84 -10.86 -3.31
C GLN A 313 -17.97 -10.06 -4.29
N PHE A 314 -16.71 -10.45 -4.49
CA PHE A 314 -15.85 -9.85 -5.53
C PHE A 314 -16.29 -10.25 -6.93
N ARG A 315 -16.63 -11.52 -7.15
CA ARG A 315 -17.15 -11.97 -8.45
C ARG A 315 -18.43 -11.24 -8.86
N ALA A 316 -19.31 -10.94 -7.90
CA ALA A 316 -20.52 -10.16 -8.13
C ALA A 316 -20.22 -8.71 -8.60
N LEU A 317 -19.04 -8.19 -8.28
CA LEU A 317 -18.53 -6.90 -8.74
C LEU A 317 -17.75 -7.00 -10.06
N GLY A 318 -17.66 -8.19 -10.67
CA GLY A 318 -16.84 -8.44 -11.87
C GLY A 318 -15.33 -8.48 -11.58
N ILE A 319 -14.94 -8.67 -10.32
CA ILE A 319 -13.55 -8.68 -9.86
C ILE A 319 -13.09 -10.10 -9.59
N GLU A 320 -11.88 -10.43 -10.02
CA GLU A 320 -11.23 -11.69 -9.66
C GLU A 320 -10.49 -11.50 -8.33
N ALA A 321 -10.70 -12.43 -7.39
CA ALA A 321 -10.11 -12.38 -6.06
C ALA A 321 -9.46 -13.72 -5.70
N TYR A 322 -8.34 -13.64 -4.99
CA TYR A 322 -7.52 -14.78 -4.56
C TYR A 322 -7.38 -14.76 -3.04
N ASP A 323 -7.72 -15.87 -2.40
CA ASP A 323 -7.51 -16.07 -0.96
C ASP A 323 -6.08 -16.57 -0.71
N ILE A 324 -5.28 -15.76 -0.01
CA ILE A 324 -3.91 -16.08 0.39
C ILE A 324 -3.80 -16.35 1.90
N SER A 325 -4.91 -16.65 2.59
CA SER A 325 -4.92 -16.94 4.03
C SER A 325 -3.99 -18.10 4.40
N GLN A 326 -3.89 -19.12 3.55
CA GLN A 326 -3.02 -20.29 3.77
C GLN A 326 -1.54 -20.02 3.50
N VAL A 327 -1.20 -18.87 2.92
CA VAL A 327 0.18 -18.45 2.74
C VAL A 327 0.79 -18.15 4.10
N LYS A 328 1.95 -18.75 4.37
CA LYS A 328 2.66 -18.57 5.64
C LYS A 328 3.19 -17.14 5.75
N GLY A 329 2.43 -16.27 6.40
CA GLY A 329 2.97 -15.09 7.05
C GLY A 329 3.60 -15.53 8.37
N GLY A 330 4.84 -15.13 8.63
CA GLY A 330 5.38 -15.30 9.99
C GLY A 330 4.51 -14.57 11.02
N PHE A 331 4.64 -14.89 12.31
CA PHE A 331 3.91 -14.20 13.37
C PHE A 331 4.12 -12.67 13.27
N GLY A 332 3.03 -11.91 13.09
CA GLY A 332 3.10 -10.45 12.90
C GLY A 332 3.48 -9.97 11.48
N LYS A 333 3.69 -10.89 10.51
CA LYS A 333 4.01 -10.59 9.11
C LYS A 333 2.88 -10.90 8.12
N ASN A 334 1.70 -11.26 8.64
CA ASN A 334 0.53 -11.68 7.84
C ASN A 334 0.03 -10.60 6.86
N HIS A 335 0.32 -9.32 7.12
CA HIS A 335 -0.09 -8.21 6.26
C HIS A 335 0.71 -8.10 4.96
N GLY A 336 1.91 -8.70 4.92
CA GLY A 336 2.81 -8.68 3.76
C GLY A 336 2.80 -9.98 2.94
N LYS A 337 1.82 -10.87 3.12
CA LYS A 337 1.81 -12.22 2.52
C LYS A 337 1.92 -12.21 0.99
N ALA A 338 1.33 -11.20 0.32
CA ALA A 338 1.46 -11.03 -1.13
C ALA A 338 2.93 -10.96 -1.62
N PHE A 339 3.86 -10.63 -0.73
CA PHE A 339 5.29 -10.53 -1.02
C PHE A 339 6.15 -11.46 -0.13
N GLY A 340 5.52 -12.25 0.74
CA GLY A 340 6.19 -12.95 1.84
C GLY A 340 6.79 -14.29 1.47
N ASP A 341 6.40 -14.85 0.32
CA ASP A 341 6.92 -16.11 -0.22
C ASP A 341 7.03 -16.06 -1.74
N GLY A 342 7.90 -16.89 -2.28
CA GLY A 342 8.19 -16.95 -3.72
C GLY A 342 7.03 -17.45 -4.58
N GLN A 343 6.14 -18.30 -4.07
CA GLN A 343 5.05 -18.86 -4.90
C GLN A 343 3.97 -17.83 -5.15
N THR A 344 3.53 -17.11 -4.12
CA THR A 344 2.50 -16.08 -4.23
C THR A 344 2.96 -14.92 -5.10
N ILE A 345 4.18 -14.42 -4.89
CA ILE A 345 4.70 -13.29 -5.68
C ILE A 345 4.98 -13.68 -7.15
N ALA A 346 5.43 -14.91 -7.41
CA ALA A 346 5.53 -15.42 -8.78
C ALA A 346 4.16 -15.64 -9.43
N GLY A 347 3.13 -16.00 -8.65
CA GLY A 347 1.74 -16.00 -9.07
C GLY A 347 1.28 -14.62 -9.53
N ILE A 348 1.54 -13.59 -8.72
CA ILE A 348 1.28 -12.19 -9.04
C ILE A 348 2.03 -11.77 -10.33
N GLY A 349 3.31 -12.13 -10.47
CA GLY A 349 4.09 -11.88 -11.68
C GLY A 349 3.44 -12.45 -12.94
N ARG A 350 2.92 -13.70 -12.86
CA ARG A 350 2.16 -14.31 -13.97
C ARG A 350 0.87 -13.55 -14.27
N THR A 351 0.13 -13.11 -13.26
CA THR A 351 -1.08 -12.29 -13.43
C THR A 351 -0.76 -10.96 -14.12
N LEU A 352 0.37 -10.32 -13.79
CA LEU A 352 0.83 -9.08 -14.41
C LEU A 352 1.27 -9.29 -15.86
N SER A 353 1.91 -10.41 -16.18
CA SER A 353 2.37 -10.71 -17.53
C SER A 353 1.23 -11.00 -18.51
N ASN A 354 0.08 -11.46 -18.01
CA ASN A 354 -1.12 -11.63 -18.84
C ASN A 354 -1.67 -10.28 -19.31
N ARG A 355 -1.82 -10.10 -20.63
CA ARG A 355 -2.45 -8.91 -21.19
C ARG A 355 -3.97 -8.99 -20.97
N PRO A 356 -4.58 -8.07 -20.20
CA PRO A 356 -6.04 -8.02 -20.15
C PRO A 356 -6.58 -7.68 -21.54
N GLY A 357 -7.73 -8.25 -21.90
CA GLY A 357 -8.40 -7.96 -23.16
C GLY A 357 -8.80 -6.47 -23.31
N PRO A 358 -9.31 -6.07 -24.48
CA PRO A 358 -9.86 -4.74 -24.68
C PRO A 358 -10.92 -4.43 -23.60
N ILE A 359 -10.99 -3.17 -23.16
CA ILE A 359 -12.16 -2.72 -22.38
C ILE A 359 -13.38 -2.86 -23.27
N THR A 360 -14.20 -3.88 -23.02
CA THR A 360 -15.46 -4.07 -23.73
C THR A 360 -16.53 -3.23 -23.04
N THR A 361 -17.07 -2.25 -23.75
CA THR A 361 -18.18 -1.38 -23.31
C THR A 361 -19.54 -2.09 -23.23
N GLY A 362 -19.60 -3.38 -23.55
CA GLY A 362 -20.84 -4.17 -23.68
C GLY A 362 -21.32 -4.89 -22.41
N LEU A 363 -20.54 -4.90 -21.33
CA LEU A 363 -21.10 -5.28 -20.03
C LEU A 363 -21.84 -4.06 -19.50
N GLN A 364 -23.15 -3.99 -19.76
CA GLN A 364 -24.07 -3.40 -18.79
C GLN A 364 -23.78 -4.12 -17.48
N THR A 365 -22.86 -3.57 -16.71
CA THR A 365 -22.43 -4.13 -15.45
C THR A 365 -23.71 -4.27 -14.65
N LEU A 366 -24.02 -5.47 -14.16
CA LEU A 366 -25.00 -5.62 -13.11
C LEU A 366 -24.54 -4.66 -12.00
N VAL A 367 -25.13 -3.47 -11.94
CA VAL A 367 -25.00 -2.54 -10.83
C VAL A 367 -25.88 -3.13 -9.73
N VAL A 368 -25.46 -4.25 -9.17
CA VAL A 368 -26.08 -4.84 -7.98
C VAL A 368 -25.17 -4.52 -6.82
N ALA A 369 -25.18 -3.26 -6.35
CA ALA A 369 -24.56 -2.97 -5.07
C ALA A 369 -24.85 -1.62 -4.41
N VAL A 370 -25.35 -0.61 -5.13
CA VAL A 370 -25.57 0.72 -4.53
C VAL A 370 -26.89 1.26 -5.06
N PRO A 371 -27.90 1.47 -4.19
CA PRO A 371 -29.13 2.16 -4.59
C PRO A 371 -28.74 3.51 -5.21
N ARG A 372 -29.14 3.78 -6.46
CA ARG A 372 -29.01 5.13 -7.00
C ARG A 372 -30.02 6.01 -6.29
N LEU A 373 -29.63 7.25 -5.98
CA LEU A 373 -30.53 8.21 -5.34
C LEU A 373 -31.78 8.42 -6.20
N ASP A 374 -31.61 8.36 -7.52
CA ASP A 374 -32.63 8.44 -8.55
C ASP A 374 -33.66 7.32 -8.40
N ASP A 375 -33.22 6.08 -8.18
CA ASP A 375 -34.10 4.91 -7.98
C ASP A 375 -34.87 5.03 -6.65
N ALA A 376 -34.22 5.54 -5.60
CA ALA A 376 -34.83 5.78 -4.30
C ALA A 376 -35.83 6.96 -4.32
N LEU A 377 -35.52 8.02 -5.08
CA LEU A 377 -36.40 9.16 -5.31
C LEU A 377 -37.61 8.76 -6.16
N LEU A 378 -37.42 7.94 -7.19
CA LEU A 378 -38.50 7.37 -8.00
C LEU A 378 -39.42 6.48 -7.15
N ALA A 379 -38.85 5.60 -6.33
CA ALA A 379 -39.62 4.77 -5.40
C ALA A 379 -40.36 5.60 -4.33
N ALA A 380 -39.74 6.67 -3.82
CA ALA A 380 -40.37 7.58 -2.87
C ALA A 380 -41.52 8.39 -3.49
N THR A 381 -41.43 8.78 -4.78
CA THR A 381 -42.52 9.46 -5.49
C THR A 381 -43.69 8.54 -5.86
N ASP A 382 -43.47 7.23 -5.98
CA ASP A 382 -44.55 6.27 -6.25
C ASP A 382 -45.35 5.93 -4.98
N GLN A 383 -44.73 6.05 -3.80
CA GLN A 383 -45.38 5.86 -2.51
C GLN A 383 -46.13 7.09 -1.97
N SER A 384 -46.07 8.24 -2.63
CA SER A 384 -46.83 9.45 -2.25
C SER A 384 -48.24 9.52 -2.86
N ARG A 385 -48.79 8.40 -3.35
CA ARG A 385 -50.19 8.25 -3.76
C ARG A 385 -50.98 7.42 -2.75
N PHE A 386 -51.16 7.94 -1.54
CA PHE A 386 -52.22 7.53 -0.63
C PHE A 386 -52.76 8.75 0.11
#